data_AF-A0A2M8LC60-F1
#
_entry.id   AF-A0A2M8LC60-F1
#
_cell.length_a   1.000
_cell.length_b   1.000
_cell.length_c   1.000
_cell.angle_alpha   90.00
_cell.angle_beta   90.00
_cell.angle_gamma   90.00
#
_symmetry.space_group_name_H-M   'P 1'
#
loop_
_entity.id
_entity.type
_entity.pdbx_description
1 polymer ?
#
loop_
_entity_poly.entity_id
_entity_poly.type
_entity_poly.pdbx_seq_one_letter_code
_entity_poly.pdbx_strand_id
1 'polypeptide(L)'
;MRKVALEEAAYQTYLGIKNFFEGEKNFLTQQYETLNKSYSWIDNLNKGLRGNKDVFALQLALAQSEVYPPKMLSKNDCPINGNFGKCTNEAVMEFQKKYNIEPPFGFVGPITREKLNSLYSN
;
A
#
# COMPACT_ATOMS: atom_id res chain seq x y z
N MET A 1 -0.38 -2.44 14.92
CA MET A 1 -1.16 -2.54 13.67
C MET A 1 -2.64 -2.21 13.90
N ARG A 2 -3.39 -2.92 14.77
CA ARG A 2 -4.83 -2.70 14.99
C ARG A 2 -5.29 -1.24 15.07
N LYS A 3 -4.64 -0.41 15.89
CA LYS A 3 -4.99 1.03 16.03
C LYS A 3 -4.87 1.79 14.70
N VAL A 4 -3.75 1.63 14.00
CA VAL A 4 -3.48 2.29 12.71
C VAL A 4 -4.47 1.83 11.64
N ALA A 5 -4.78 0.53 11.58
CA ALA A 5 -5.77 0.01 10.64
C ALA A 5 -7.19 0.53 10.92
N LEU A 6 -7.54 0.74 12.20
CA LEU A 6 -8.83 1.33 12.58
C LEU A 6 -8.89 2.83 12.21
N GLU A 7 -7.83 3.58 12.47
CA GLU A 7 -7.73 5.00 12.07
C GLU A 7 -7.85 5.14 10.55
N GLU A 8 -7.15 4.31 9.79
CA GLU A 8 -7.23 4.27 8.33
C GLU A 8 -8.65 3.93 7.85
N ALA A 9 -9.26 2.87 8.37
CA ALA A 9 -10.60 2.45 7.97
C ALA A 9 -11.66 3.51 8.29
N ALA A 10 -11.56 4.17 9.46
CA ALA A 10 -12.46 5.25 9.85
C ALA A 10 -12.34 6.44 8.89
N TYR A 11 -11.12 6.82 8.52
CA TYR A 11 -10.90 7.93 7.59
C TYR A 11 -11.37 7.60 6.17
N GLN A 12 -11.08 6.40 5.65
CA GLN A 12 -11.57 5.95 4.34
C GLN A 12 -13.11 5.91 4.29
N THR A 13 -13.74 5.51 5.41
CA THR A 13 -15.21 5.56 5.55
C THR A 13 -15.71 6.99 5.50
N TYR A 14 -15.07 7.92 6.23
CA TYR A 14 -15.40 9.34 6.20
C TYR A 14 -15.29 9.91 4.78
N LEU A 15 -14.19 9.65 4.06
CA LEU A 15 -14.01 10.09 2.68
C LEU A 15 -15.10 9.55 1.75
N GLY A 16 -15.45 8.26 1.87
CA GLY A 16 -16.52 7.65 1.09
C GLY A 16 -17.88 8.33 1.32
N ILE A 17 -18.22 8.61 2.58
CA ILE A 17 -19.45 9.31 2.96
C ILE A 17 -19.45 10.74 2.44
N LYS A 18 -18.36 11.49 2.67
CA LYS A 18 -18.21 12.87 2.19
C LYS A 18 -18.41 12.94 0.67
N ASN A 19 -17.74 12.05 -0.07
CA ASN A 19 -17.89 11.98 -1.52
C ASN A 19 -19.33 11.72 -1.96
N PHE A 20 -20.04 10.79 -1.32
CA PHE A 20 -21.43 10.50 -1.65
C PHE A 20 -22.34 11.72 -1.51
N PHE A 21 -22.15 12.53 -0.47
CA PHE A 21 -22.99 13.69 -0.20
C PHE A 21 -22.57 14.96 -0.96
N GLU A 22 -21.27 15.15 -1.20
CA GLU A 22 -20.72 16.38 -1.77
C GLU A 22 -20.40 16.28 -3.26
N GLY A 23 -20.36 15.07 -3.83
CA GLY A 23 -20.21 14.84 -5.27
C GLY A 23 -18.85 15.28 -5.85
N GLU A 24 -17.77 15.20 -5.04
CA GLU A 24 -16.45 15.64 -5.47
C GLU A 24 -15.90 14.77 -6.62
N LYS A 25 -15.61 15.40 -7.77
CA LYS A 25 -15.15 14.74 -9.00
C LYS A 25 -13.71 14.19 -8.94
N ASN A 26 -12.97 14.44 -7.84
CA ASN A 26 -11.56 14.06 -7.66
C ASN A 26 -11.37 13.00 -6.56
N PHE A 27 -12.25 11.99 -6.51
CA PHE A 27 -12.22 10.93 -5.48
C PHE A 27 -10.92 10.12 -5.47
N LEU A 28 -10.30 9.91 -6.64
CA LEU A 28 -9.05 9.13 -6.76
C LEU A 28 -7.88 9.81 -6.04
N THR A 29 -7.80 11.14 -6.02
CA THR A 29 -6.70 11.85 -5.34
C THR A 29 -6.86 11.82 -3.82
N GLN A 30 -8.09 11.93 -3.30
CA GLN A 30 -8.35 11.92 -1.85
C GLN A 30 -8.27 10.53 -1.21
N GLN A 31 -8.64 9.46 -1.92
CA GLN A 31 -8.52 8.10 -1.41
C GLN A 31 -7.07 7.74 -1.02
N TYR A 32 -6.09 8.37 -1.66
CA TYR A 32 -4.66 8.19 -1.41
C TYR A 32 -4.03 9.27 -0.51
N GLU A 33 -4.79 10.28 -0.08
CA GLU A 33 -4.32 11.30 0.88
C GLU A 33 -4.10 10.73 2.30
N THR A 34 -4.44 9.47 2.58
CA THR A 34 -4.12 8.83 3.87
C THR A 34 -2.63 8.61 4.11
N LEU A 35 -1.84 8.57 3.04
CA LEU A 35 -0.38 8.58 3.10
C LEU A 35 0.22 9.95 3.40
N ASN A 36 -0.61 10.98 3.68
CA ASN A 36 -0.13 12.26 4.19
C ASN A 36 0.45 12.17 5.63
N LYS A 37 0.59 10.96 6.16
CA LYS A 37 1.56 10.64 7.21
C LYS A 37 2.78 9.98 6.55
N SER A 38 3.79 10.80 6.26
CA SER A 38 5.13 10.38 5.83
C SER A 38 5.52 9.04 6.47
N TYR A 39 5.85 8.04 5.63
CA TYR A 39 6.27 6.72 6.07
C TYR A 39 7.64 6.37 5.50
N SER A 40 8.54 5.90 6.37
CA SER A 40 9.86 5.43 5.97
C SER A 40 10.00 3.94 6.28
N TRP A 41 10.28 3.14 5.26
CA TRP A 41 10.67 1.74 5.42
C TRP A 41 12.16 1.66 5.72
N ILE A 42 12.49 1.16 6.91
CA ILE A 42 13.88 0.98 7.37
C ILE A 42 14.33 -0.46 7.13
N ASP A 43 13.49 -1.43 7.52
CA ASP A 43 13.79 -2.86 7.47
C ASP A 43 13.34 -3.53 6.17
N ASN A 44 14.09 -4.54 5.74
CA ASN A 44 13.70 -5.42 4.64
C ASN A 44 12.36 -6.10 4.92
N LEU A 45 11.47 -6.17 3.92
CA LEU A 45 10.20 -6.89 4.04
C LEU A 45 10.14 -8.08 3.07
N ASN A 46 9.78 -9.24 3.59
CA ASN A 46 9.68 -10.49 2.84
C ASN A 46 8.40 -11.26 3.15
N LYS A 47 8.11 -12.25 2.31
CA LYS A 47 6.99 -13.17 2.47
C LYS A 47 7.07 -13.89 3.81
N GLY A 48 5.93 -14.01 4.50
CA GLY A 48 5.81 -14.69 5.79
C GLY A 48 5.57 -13.75 6.97
N LEU A 49 5.88 -12.46 6.84
CA LEU A 49 5.49 -11.46 7.84
C LEU A 49 3.96 -11.38 7.97
N ARG A 50 3.46 -11.33 9.20
CA ARG A 50 2.01 -11.28 9.51
C ARG A 50 1.70 -10.18 10.50
N GLY A 51 0.60 -9.46 10.27
CA GLY A 51 0.12 -8.37 11.11
C GLY A 51 1.13 -7.23 11.32
N ASN A 52 2.10 -7.09 10.41
CA ASN A 52 3.22 -6.16 10.53
C ASN A 52 2.80 -4.76 10.02
N LYS A 53 3.23 -3.71 10.74
CA LYS A 53 2.88 -2.32 10.42
C LYS A 53 3.53 -1.84 9.11
N ASP A 54 4.76 -2.23 8.83
CA ASP A 54 5.53 -1.84 7.64
C ASP A 54 4.95 -2.52 6.41
N VAL A 55 4.48 -3.76 6.56
CA VAL A 55 3.75 -4.48 5.51
C VAL A 55 2.38 -3.84 5.25
N PHE A 56 1.69 -3.37 6.30
CA PHE A 56 0.42 -2.67 6.13
C PHE A 56 0.61 -1.36 5.36
N ALA A 57 1.62 -0.56 5.75
CA ALA A 57 2.01 0.64 5.01
C ALA A 57 2.41 0.31 3.57
N LEU A 58 3.17 -0.77 3.36
CA LEU A 58 3.56 -1.24 2.03
C LEU A 58 2.33 -1.55 1.17
N GLN A 59 1.35 -2.26 1.71
CA GLN A 59 0.12 -2.59 0.97
C GLN A 59 -0.67 -1.34 0.58
N LEU A 60 -0.72 -0.32 1.43
CA LEU A 60 -1.31 0.99 1.10
C LEU A 60 -0.53 1.69 -0.02
N ALA A 61 0.79 1.75 0.07
CA ALA A 61 1.65 2.36 -0.95
C ALA A 61 1.53 1.64 -2.31
N LEU A 62 1.46 0.31 -2.30
CA LEU A 62 1.24 -0.49 -3.51
C LEU A 62 -0.15 -0.26 -4.11
N ALA A 63 -1.17 -0.02 -3.28
CA ALA A 63 -2.50 0.35 -3.75
C ALA A 63 -2.50 1.75 -4.39
N GLN A 64 -1.80 2.73 -3.79
CA GLN A 64 -1.58 4.05 -4.40
C GLN A 64 -0.78 3.98 -5.70
N SER A 65 0.13 3.03 -5.82
CA SER A 65 0.84 2.73 -7.06
C SER A 65 0.01 1.96 -8.08
N GLU A 66 -1.26 1.65 -7.79
CA GLU A 66 -2.19 0.90 -8.65
C GLU A 66 -1.70 -0.51 -9.01
N VAL A 67 -0.85 -1.11 -8.18
CA VAL A 67 -0.34 -2.48 -8.35
C VAL A 67 -0.89 -3.46 -7.31
N TYR A 68 -1.69 -2.97 -6.37
CA TYR A 68 -2.37 -3.77 -5.36
C TYR A 68 -3.87 -3.46 -5.29
N PRO A 69 -4.75 -4.47 -5.33
CA PRO A 69 -4.44 -5.91 -5.45
C PRO A 69 -3.88 -6.26 -6.85
N PRO A 70 -3.23 -7.43 -7.00
CA PRO A 70 -2.83 -7.93 -8.32
C PRO A 70 -4.02 -8.02 -9.29
N LYS A 71 -3.73 -7.98 -10.60
CA LYS A 71 -4.76 -8.05 -11.64
C LYS A 71 -5.69 -9.25 -11.44
N MET A 72 -6.98 -9.06 -11.70
CA MET A 72 -8.05 -10.05 -11.52
C MET A 72 -8.35 -10.45 -10.07
N LEU A 73 -7.70 -9.84 -9.07
CA LEU A 73 -8.04 -10.02 -7.66
C LEU A 73 -8.70 -8.75 -7.10
N SER A 74 -9.57 -8.93 -6.11
CA SER A 74 -10.26 -7.84 -5.43
C SER A 74 -9.64 -7.55 -4.06
N LYS A 75 -10.10 -6.47 -3.41
CA LYS A 75 -9.74 -6.16 -2.01
C LYS A 75 -10.24 -7.22 -1.02
N ASN A 76 -11.23 -8.05 -1.40
CA ASN A 76 -11.68 -9.16 -0.57
C ASN A 76 -10.71 -10.35 -0.64
N ASP A 77 -10.13 -10.60 -1.82
CA ASP A 77 -9.13 -11.67 -2.02
C ASP A 77 -7.77 -11.28 -1.43
N CYS A 78 -7.42 -10.00 -1.54
CA CYS A 78 -6.17 -9.41 -1.10
C CYS A 78 -6.43 -8.23 -0.16
N PRO A 79 -6.83 -8.49 1.09
CA PRO A 79 -7.09 -7.44 2.06
C PRO A 79 -5.79 -6.80 2.56
N ILE A 80 -5.83 -5.48 2.75
CA ILE A 80 -4.76 -4.72 3.40
C ILE A 80 -4.83 -5.00 4.91
N ASN A 81 -3.97 -5.89 5.39
CA ASN A 81 -4.00 -6.41 6.75
C ASN A 81 -2.60 -6.55 7.38
N GLY A 82 -1.54 -6.12 6.68
CA GLY A 82 -0.16 -6.24 7.13
C GLY A 82 0.41 -7.67 7.01
N ASN A 83 -0.22 -8.56 6.25
CA ASN A 83 0.31 -9.89 5.93
C ASN A 83 1.03 -9.89 4.58
N PHE A 84 2.31 -10.25 4.60
CA PHE A 84 3.10 -10.39 3.38
C PHE A 84 2.89 -11.79 2.79
N GLY A 85 1.76 -11.94 2.10
CA GLY A 85 1.37 -13.17 1.41
C GLY A 85 1.65 -13.14 -0.10
N LYS A 86 0.94 -14.00 -0.84
CA LYS A 86 1.03 -14.08 -2.31
C LYS A 86 0.68 -12.74 -2.97
N CYS A 87 -0.44 -12.13 -2.59
CA CYS A 87 -0.88 -10.84 -3.16
C CYS A 87 0.17 -9.74 -3.02
N THR A 88 0.76 -9.59 -1.83
CA THR A 88 1.77 -8.56 -1.57
C THR A 88 3.05 -8.85 -2.33
N ASN A 89 3.49 -10.11 -2.40
CA ASN A 89 4.66 -10.49 -3.18
C ASN A 89 4.50 -10.17 -4.66
N GLU A 90 3.38 -10.55 -5.27
CA GLU A 90 3.07 -10.25 -6.68
C GLU A 90 2.99 -8.74 -6.94
N ALA A 91 2.33 -7.98 -6.06
CA ALA A 91 2.26 -6.54 -6.17
C ALA A 91 3.63 -5.85 -6.02
N VAL A 92 4.53 -6.38 -5.18
CA VAL A 92 5.92 -5.89 -5.10
C VAL A 92 6.67 -6.17 -6.40
N MET A 93 6.46 -7.32 -7.05
CA MET A 93 7.06 -7.59 -8.36
C MET A 93 6.58 -6.57 -9.41
N GLU A 94 5.28 -6.28 -9.44
CA GLU A 94 4.72 -5.28 -10.36
C GLU A 94 5.21 -3.86 -10.05
N PHE A 95 5.35 -3.50 -8.77
CA PHE A 95 5.99 -2.25 -8.36
C PHE A 95 7.44 -2.17 -8.84
N GLN A 96 8.22 -3.24 -8.66
CA GLN A 96 9.61 -3.31 -9.09
C GLN A 96 9.72 -3.13 -10.60
N LYS A 97 8.89 -3.82 -11.39
CA LYS A 97 8.81 -3.63 -12.84
C LYS A 97 8.44 -2.19 -13.22
N LYS A 98 7.41 -1.61 -12.57
CA LYS A 98 6.94 -0.24 -12.83
C LYS A 98 8.06 0.80 -12.65
N TYR A 99 9.00 0.55 -11.76
CA TYR A 99 10.12 1.43 -11.47
C TYR A 99 11.49 0.91 -11.96
N ASN A 100 11.51 -0.06 -12.88
CA ASN A 100 12.72 -0.64 -13.48
C ASN A 100 13.73 -1.17 -12.45
N ILE A 101 13.25 -1.76 -11.36
CA ILE A 101 14.07 -2.45 -10.35
C ILE A 101 14.22 -3.91 -10.77
N GLU A 102 15.42 -4.28 -11.23
CA GLU A 102 15.74 -5.61 -11.72
C GLU A 102 16.68 -6.37 -10.77
N PRO A 103 16.44 -7.68 -10.52
CA PRO A 103 15.29 -8.48 -10.93
C PRO A 103 14.06 -8.26 -10.03
N PRO A 104 12.82 -8.36 -10.53
CA PRO A 104 11.60 -8.17 -9.75
C PRO A 104 11.29 -9.41 -8.89
N PHE A 105 12.03 -9.59 -7.80
CA PHE A 105 11.91 -10.76 -6.93
C PHE A 105 10.70 -10.74 -5.98
N GLY A 106 9.96 -9.62 -5.90
CA GLY A 106 8.81 -9.50 -5.00
C GLY A 106 9.22 -9.39 -3.52
N PHE A 107 10.48 -9.03 -3.27
CA PHE A 107 11.08 -8.79 -1.96
C PHE A 107 11.41 -7.30 -1.82
N VAL A 108 11.13 -6.70 -0.67
CA VAL A 108 11.42 -5.28 -0.42
C VAL A 108 12.80 -5.15 0.20
N GLY A 109 13.81 -5.18 -0.67
CA GLY A 109 15.22 -4.94 -0.33
C GLY A 109 15.60 -3.44 -0.34
N PRO A 110 16.89 -3.11 -0.14
CA PRO A 110 17.35 -1.72 -0.04
C PRO A 110 16.93 -0.83 -1.21
N ILE A 111 17.09 -1.30 -2.45
CA ILE A 111 16.72 -0.55 -3.66
C ILE A 111 15.20 -0.30 -3.72
N THR A 112 14.38 -1.29 -3.37
CA THR A 112 12.93 -1.13 -3.33
C THR A 112 12.50 -0.18 -2.22
N ARG A 113 13.16 -0.23 -1.05
CA ARG A 113 12.90 0.72 0.05
C ARG A 113 13.29 2.14 -0.32
N GLU A 114 14.44 2.33 -0.94
CA GLU A 114 14.87 3.64 -1.43
C GLU A 114 13.81 4.23 -2.34
N LYS A 115 13.28 3.44 -3.28
CA LYS A 115 12.22 3.91 -4.16
C LYS A 115 10.92 4.23 -3.41
N LEU A 116 10.47 3.36 -2.51
CA LEU A 116 9.29 3.62 -1.67
C LEU A 116 9.48 4.89 -0.83
N ASN A 117 10.61 5.04 -0.15
CA ASN A 117 10.91 6.20 0.68
C ASN A 117 10.98 7.48 -0.16
N SER A 118 11.51 7.45 -1.39
CA SER A 118 11.51 8.62 -2.27
C SER A 118 10.12 9.11 -2.67
N LEU A 119 9.11 8.23 -2.60
CA LEU A 119 7.73 8.54 -3.00
C LEU A 119 6.85 8.90 -1.81
N TYR A 120 7.13 8.36 -0.61
CA TYR A 120 6.20 8.38 0.51
C TYR A 120 6.84 8.83 1.84
N SER A 121 8.15 9.07 1.87
CA SER A 121 8.83 9.69 3.01
C SER A 121 9.05 11.18 2.70
N ASN A 122 8.62 12.03 3.61
CA ASN A 122 9.06 13.43 3.72
C ASN A 122 10.31 13.55 4.58
#